data_AF-A0A7I7NL73-F1
#
_entry.id   AF-A0A7I7NL73-F1
#
_cell.length_a   1.000
_cell.length_b   1.000
_cell.length_c   1.000
_cell.angle_alpha   90.00
_cell.angle_beta   90.00
_cell.angle_gamma   90.00
#
_symmetry.space_group_name_H-M   'P 1'
#
loop_
_entity.id
_entity.type
_entity.pdbx_description
1 polymer ?
#
loop_
_entity_poly.entity_id
_entity_poly.type
_entity_poly.pdbx_seq_one_letter_code
_entity_poly.pdbx_strand_id
1 'polypeptide(L)'
;MMSFSVLPPEINSLRMFSGAGSGPMLAAAVAWDGLASELGSAADLFASVTSGLAGQGWQGAASAAMVAAAAPYAGWLSAAAARAAGASAQARAVAGVFEAARAATVHPLVVAANRRGFVQLVLANVLGQNAPAIAAAEAAYEQMWAADVAAMAGYHAGASAVAAQLAPWHGPLSAPASSVPAPLQGINFGFGNIGSLNVGSGNTGDTNFGSGNSGDTNLGSGNIGSLNLGSGNIGNTNLGSGNIGNQNLGSGNIGSSNLGSGNIGSSNLGSGNVGNQNLGSGNIGNTNLGSGNNGSSNVGGGNFGSNNWGFGNTGSGNIGFGNTGNNNIGFGLTGNGQFGFGNLNSGSGNIGLFNSGTNNVGFFNSGTGNVGFGNSGISNTGFGNAGNVNTGFWNGGSTNTGFADAGNGNTGFFNGGNGNSGSFNAGNVNSSFGNAGNFNTGFLNAGDTNTGFTNAGDVNTGFFNSGNTNTGGFNAGGLNTGFFSAVTQVGPNSGFFNVGTGNSGFGQNDPSGSGNSGFQQSGFGNSGWVNTSTTMAFGGNSGILNTGYGNSGYYNGAVDNSGIFVIGNITGAISSGLFNSGSGNSGLFNNGNFVSGFFKGLFGG
;
A
#
# COMPACT_ATOMS: atom_id res chain seq x y z
N MET A 1 22.12 -1.05 -42.21
CA MET A 1 23.47 -0.48 -42.44
C MET A 1 24.05 -0.12 -41.08
N MET A 2 25.28 -0.53 -40.74
CA MET A 2 25.90 -0.10 -39.48
C MET A 2 26.38 1.35 -39.62
N SER A 3 25.91 2.25 -38.76
CA SER A 3 26.37 3.64 -38.76
C SER A 3 27.54 3.80 -37.80
N PHE A 4 28.78 3.69 -38.30
CA PHE A 4 29.98 3.87 -37.47
C PHE A 4 30.06 5.25 -36.79
N SER A 5 29.39 6.25 -37.37
CA SER A 5 29.22 7.58 -36.79
C SER A 5 28.57 7.59 -35.41
N VAL A 6 27.60 6.72 -35.09
CA VAL A 6 26.93 6.76 -33.77
C VAL A 6 27.72 6.05 -32.66
N LEU A 7 28.93 5.57 -32.96
CA LEU A 7 29.80 4.89 -32.00
C LEU A 7 30.94 5.83 -31.56
N PRO A 8 31.27 5.89 -30.26
CA PRO A 8 32.39 6.69 -29.77
C PRO A 8 33.73 6.05 -30.19
N PRO A 9 34.84 6.83 -30.19
CA PRO A 9 36.15 6.36 -30.63
C PRO A 9 36.63 5.13 -29.84
N GLU A 10 36.34 5.03 -28.53
CA GLU A 10 36.68 3.82 -27.75
C GLU A 10 36.15 2.52 -28.37
N ILE A 11 34.97 2.55 -29.00
CA ILE A 11 34.33 1.38 -29.60
C ILE A 11 34.85 1.11 -31.01
N ASN A 12 35.01 2.15 -31.84
CA ASN A 12 35.55 2.00 -33.19
C ASN A 12 37.03 1.57 -33.15
N SER A 13 37.86 2.27 -32.37
CA SER A 13 39.25 1.92 -32.07
C SER A 13 39.36 0.50 -31.53
N LEU A 14 38.64 0.13 -30.46
CA LEU A 14 38.79 -1.20 -29.84
C LEU A 14 38.40 -2.32 -30.81
N ARG A 15 37.35 -2.15 -31.61
CA ARG A 15 36.93 -3.16 -32.62
C ARG A 15 38.04 -3.40 -33.65
N MET A 16 38.62 -2.33 -34.21
CA MET A 16 39.66 -2.43 -35.24
C MET A 16 40.98 -3.04 -34.72
N PHE A 17 41.35 -2.76 -33.46
CA PHE A 17 42.56 -3.31 -32.84
C PHE A 17 42.37 -4.68 -32.16
N SER A 18 41.13 -5.19 -32.10
CA SER A 18 40.81 -6.52 -31.56
C SER A 18 40.77 -7.61 -32.66
N GLY A 19 41.00 -8.87 -32.27
CA GLY A 19 40.87 -10.03 -33.15
C GLY A 19 42.19 -10.52 -33.76
N ALA A 20 42.10 -11.45 -34.71
CA ALA A 20 43.24 -12.20 -35.25
C ALA A 20 44.04 -11.49 -36.37
N GLY A 21 43.63 -10.28 -36.76
CA GLY A 21 44.23 -9.52 -37.86
C GLY A 21 44.02 -10.15 -39.25
N SER A 22 44.81 -9.70 -40.23
CA SER A 22 44.72 -10.13 -41.64
C SER A 22 45.25 -11.54 -41.94
N GLY A 23 46.03 -12.14 -41.04
CA GLY A 23 46.73 -13.42 -41.24
C GLY A 23 45.86 -14.57 -41.77
N PRO A 24 44.69 -14.88 -41.16
CA PRO A 24 43.80 -15.93 -41.65
C PRO A 24 43.26 -15.68 -43.06
N MET A 25 43.04 -14.42 -43.45
CA MET A 25 42.57 -14.07 -44.80
C MET A 25 43.68 -14.22 -45.84
N LEU A 26 44.92 -13.87 -45.48
CA LEU A 26 46.09 -14.10 -46.35
C LEU A 26 46.37 -15.61 -46.54
N ALA A 27 46.17 -16.43 -45.51
CA ALA A 27 46.23 -17.88 -45.62
C ALA A 27 45.12 -18.43 -46.55
N ALA A 28 43.89 -17.92 -46.43
CA ALA A 28 42.81 -18.26 -47.33
C ALA A 28 43.11 -17.87 -48.79
N ALA A 29 43.76 -16.73 -49.04
CA ALA A 29 44.19 -16.34 -50.38
C ALA A 29 45.17 -17.34 -50.99
N VAL A 30 46.15 -17.82 -50.22
CA VAL A 30 47.09 -18.88 -50.68
C VAL A 30 46.36 -20.18 -51.00
N ALA A 31 45.36 -20.57 -50.20
CA ALA A 31 44.54 -21.75 -50.48
C ALA A 31 43.72 -21.62 -51.77
N TRP A 32 43.15 -20.45 -52.05
CA TRP A 32 42.44 -20.16 -53.31
C TRP A 32 43.37 -20.15 -54.53
N ASP A 33 44.61 -19.65 -54.39
CA ASP A 33 45.66 -19.72 -55.42
C ASP A 33 46.00 -21.18 -55.76
N GLY A 34 46.19 -22.02 -54.72
CA GLY A 34 46.43 -23.46 -54.90
C GLY A 34 45.29 -24.15 -55.62
N LEU A 35 44.05 -23.90 -55.22
CA LEU A 35 42.87 -24.44 -55.88
C LEU A 35 42.74 -23.98 -57.35
N ALA A 36 43.11 -22.73 -57.66
CA ALA A 36 43.13 -22.24 -59.04
C ALA A 36 44.16 -23.01 -59.91
N SER A 37 45.33 -23.31 -59.35
CA SER A 37 46.38 -24.10 -60.02
C SER A 37 45.92 -25.55 -60.29
N GLU A 38 45.30 -26.19 -59.30
CA GLU A 38 44.77 -27.56 -59.45
C GLU A 38 43.63 -27.63 -60.48
N LEU A 39 42.68 -26.69 -60.42
CA LEU A 39 41.57 -26.61 -61.38
C LEU A 39 42.04 -26.28 -62.80
N GLY A 40 43.04 -25.42 -62.96
CA GLY A 40 43.67 -25.13 -64.25
C GLY A 40 44.33 -26.39 -64.83
N SER A 41 45.15 -27.07 -64.03
CA SER A 41 45.79 -28.33 -64.41
C SER A 41 44.77 -29.41 -64.79
N ALA A 42 43.66 -29.51 -64.06
CA ALA A 42 42.56 -30.42 -64.39
C ALA A 42 41.86 -30.06 -65.71
N ALA A 43 41.68 -28.76 -66.01
CA ALA A 43 41.11 -28.29 -67.28
C ALA A 43 42.01 -28.66 -68.46
N ASP A 44 43.31 -28.41 -68.35
CA ASP A 44 44.31 -28.72 -69.38
C ASP A 44 44.42 -30.23 -69.63
N LEU A 45 44.44 -31.04 -68.56
CA LEU A 45 44.41 -32.50 -68.67
C LEU A 45 43.12 -33.00 -69.34
N PHE A 46 41.96 -32.48 -68.96
CA PHE A 46 40.67 -32.88 -69.56
C PHE A 46 40.59 -32.50 -71.04
N ALA A 47 41.07 -31.30 -71.42
CA ALA A 47 41.16 -30.87 -72.80
C ALA A 47 42.16 -31.72 -73.62
N SER A 48 43.30 -32.08 -73.04
CA SER A 48 44.31 -32.95 -73.65
C SER A 48 43.79 -34.37 -73.91
N VAL A 49 43.11 -34.98 -72.93
CA VAL A 49 42.47 -36.31 -73.11
C VAL A 49 41.38 -36.27 -74.17
N THR A 50 40.52 -35.23 -74.15
CA THR A 50 39.41 -35.09 -75.10
C THR A 50 39.90 -34.89 -76.53
N SER A 51 40.91 -34.04 -76.74
CA SER A 51 41.51 -33.80 -78.05
C SER A 51 42.34 -35.00 -78.55
N GLY A 52 43.09 -35.67 -77.65
CA GLY A 52 43.81 -36.90 -77.97
C GLY A 52 42.90 -38.04 -78.42
N LEU A 53 41.72 -38.19 -77.81
CA LEU A 53 40.75 -39.22 -78.20
C LEU A 53 40.16 -38.98 -79.59
N ALA A 54 39.88 -37.71 -79.95
CA ALA A 54 39.30 -37.34 -81.24
C ALA A 54 40.32 -37.23 -82.38
N GLY A 55 41.60 -36.94 -82.08
CA GLY A 55 42.67 -36.80 -83.07
C GLY A 55 43.31 -38.12 -83.56
N GLN A 56 42.96 -39.25 -82.94
CA GLN A 56 43.54 -40.57 -83.23
C GLN A 56 42.61 -41.40 -84.15
N GLY A 57 42.46 -42.71 -83.90
CA GLY A 57 41.74 -43.64 -84.80
C GLY A 57 40.21 -43.52 -84.81
N TRP A 58 39.59 -42.72 -83.94
CA TRP A 58 38.14 -42.56 -83.87
C TRP A 58 37.70 -41.21 -84.47
N GLN A 59 37.59 -41.17 -85.80
CA GLN A 59 37.23 -39.96 -86.55
C GLN A 59 35.84 -40.10 -87.18
N GLY A 60 35.01 -39.07 -87.04
CA GLY A 60 33.67 -39.01 -87.64
C GLY A 60 32.66 -38.23 -86.78
N ALA A 61 31.40 -38.21 -87.22
CA ALA A 61 30.35 -37.42 -86.57
C ALA A 61 30.15 -37.76 -85.07
N ALA A 62 30.34 -39.03 -84.68
CA ALA A 62 30.22 -39.46 -83.29
C ALA A 62 31.33 -38.89 -82.38
N SER A 63 32.59 -38.86 -82.83
CA SER A 63 33.69 -38.28 -82.04
C SER A 63 33.60 -36.76 -81.97
N ALA A 64 33.20 -36.11 -83.07
CA ALA A 64 32.90 -34.68 -83.07
C ALA A 64 31.77 -34.31 -82.09
N ALA A 65 30.70 -35.10 -82.03
CA ALA A 65 29.62 -34.92 -81.06
C ALA A 65 30.08 -35.13 -79.61
N MET A 66 30.98 -36.09 -79.34
CA MET A 66 31.55 -36.27 -78.00
C MET A 66 32.42 -35.07 -77.59
N VAL A 67 33.28 -34.55 -78.46
CA VAL A 67 34.09 -33.35 -78.19
C VAL A 67 33.20 -32.15 -77.91
N ALA A 68 32.13 -31.97 -78.71
CA ALA A 68 31.15 -30.90 -78.50
C ALA A 68 30.39 -31.03 -77.17
N ALA A 69 30.10 -32.25 -76.72
CA ALA A 69 29.47 -32.52 -75.42
C ALA A 69 30.42 -32.33 -74.23
N ALA A 70 31.73 -32.56 -74.41
CA ALA A 70 32.75 -32.39 -73.38
C ALA A 70 33.23 -30.94 -73.22
N ALA A 71 33.22 -30.14 -74.29
CA ALA A 71 33.69 -28.76 -74.28
C ALA A 71 33.04 -27.84 -73.22
N PRO A 72 31.73 -27.91 -72.92
CA PRO A 72 31.11 -27.15 -71.83
C PRO A 72 31.71 -27.45 -70.44
N TYR A 73 32.12 -28.70 -70.18
CA TYR A 73 32.74 -29.08 -68.91
C TYR A 73 34.19 -28.59 -68.81
N ALA A 74 34.95 -28.69 -69.90
CA ALA A 74 36.28 -28.09 -70.00
C ALA A 74 36.24 -26.57 -69.75
N GLY A 75 35.32 -25.87 -70.43
CA GLY A 75 35.11 -24.43 -70.23
C GLY A 75 34.65 -24.07 -68.81
N TRP A 76 33.83 -24.93 -68.17
CA TRP A 76 33.46 -24.75 -66.77
C TRP A 76 34.67 -24.91 -65.82
N LEU A 77 35.56 -25.88 -66.05
CA LEU A 77 36.79 -26.04 -65.27
C LEU A 77 37.72 -24.82 -65.41
N SER A 78 37.97 -24.33 -66.63
CA SER A 78 38.76 -23.11 -66.85
C SER A 78 38.13 -21.87 -66.20
N ALA A 79 36.79 -21.74 -66.26
CA ALA A 79 36.08 -20.66 -65.59
C ALA A 79 36.11 -20.79 -64.06
N ALA A 80 36.09 -22.02 -63.52
CA ALA A 80 36.24 -22.29 -62.09
C ALA A 80 37.65 -21.94 -61.59
N ALA A 81 38.70 -22.27 -62.36
CA ALA A 81 40.08 -21.88 -62.07
C ALA A 81 40.24 -20.35 -62.04
N ALA A 82 39.70 -19.63 -63.04
CA ALA A 82 39.72 -18.18 -63.09
C ALA A 82 38.96 -17.53 -61.91
N ARG A 83 37.84 -18.11 -61.47
CA ARG A 83 37.09 -17.67 -60.29
C ARG A 83 37.85 -17.90 -58.99
N ALA A 84 38.54 -19.03 -58.84
CA ALA A 84 39.40 -19.30 -57.69
C ALA A 84 40.57 -18.31 -57.61
N ALA A 85 41.23 -18.01 -58.74
CA ALA A 85 42.26 -16.98 -58.82
C ALA A 85 41.70 -15.57 -58.46
N GLY A 86 40.49 -15.26 -58.92
CA GLY A 86 39.76 -14.06 -58.53
C GLY A 86 39.51 -13.99 -57.01
N ALA A 87 39.07 -15.07 -56.39
CA ALA A 87 38.86 -15.15 -54.94
C ALA A 87 40.17 -14.95 -54.15
N SER A 88 41.29 -15.51 -54.62
CA SER A 88 42.64 -15.26 -54.07
C SER A 88 43.01 -13.77 -54.12
N ALA A 89 42.81 -13.12 -55.27
CA ALA A 89 43.09 -11.70 -55.44
C ALA A 89 42.22 -10.81 -54.52
N GLN A 90 40.92 -11.09 -54.43
CA GLN A 90 40.02 -10.32 -53.55
C GLN A 90 40.30 -10.56 -52.06
N ALA A 91 40.71 -11.77 -51.67
CA ALA A 91 41.15 -12.06 -50.29
C ALA A 91 42.42 -11.26 -49.92
N ARG A 92 43.38 -11.11 -50.84
CA ARG A 92 44.53 -10.21 -50.66
C ARG A 92 44.10 -8.73 -50.59
N ALA A 93 43.15 -8.32 -51.43
CA ALA A 93 42.64 -6.95 -51.46
C ALA A 93 41.91 -6.55 -50.15
N VAL A 94 41.01 -7.39 -49.62
CA VAL A 94 40.29 -7.08 -48.37
C VAL A 94 41.24 -7.07 -47.15
N ALA A 95 42.28 -7.92 -47.15
CA ALA A 95 43.34 -7.86 -46.14
C ALA A 95 44.10 -6.52 -46.18
N GLY A 96 44.41 -6.01 -47.37
CA GLY A 96 45.01 -4.68 -47.55
C GLY A 96 44.08 -3.54 -47.08
N VAL A 97 42.78 -3.63 -47.37
CA VAL A 97 41.78 -2.67 -46.90
C VAL A 97 41.65 -2.67 -45.37
N PHE A 98 41.75 -3.84 -44.73
CA PHE A 98 41.78 -3.95 -43.27
C PHE A 98 43.00 -3.27 -42.65
N GLU A 99 44.22 -3.57 -43.12
CA GLU A 99 45.43 -2.95 -42.53
C GLU A 99 45.49 -1.43 -42.82
N ALA A 100 45.00 -0.97 -43.98
CA ALA A 100 44.88 0.46 -44.27
C ALA A 100 43.90 1.16 -43.31
N ALA A 101 42.76 0.55 -43.01
CA ALA A 101 41.80 1.07 -42.03
C ALA A 101 42.40 1.09 -40.63
N ARG A 102 43.06 0.00 -40.20
CA ARG A 102 43.73 -0.13 -38.90
C ARG A 102 44.85 0.90 -38.71
N ALA A 103 45.57 1.25 -39.76
CA ALA A 103 46.58 2.29 -39.73
C ALA A 103 45.99 3.72 -39.63
N ALA A 104 44.76 3.92 -40.13
CA ALA A 104 44.05 5.20 -40.07
C ALA A 104 43.21 5.40 -38.80
N THR A 105 42.78 4.31 -38.14
CA THR A 105 42.03 4.33 -36.87
C THR A 105 42.95 4.76 -35.72
N VAL A 106 42.41 5.56 -34.79
CA VAL A 106 43.13 6.01 -33.61
C VAL A 106 43.47 4.82 -32.70
N HIS A 107 44.65 4.82 -32.10
CA HIS A 107 45.03 3.74 -31.19
C HIS A 107 44.28 3.89 -29.85
N PRO A 108 43.66 2.82 -29.28
CA PRO A 108 42.84 2.92 -28.06
C PRO A 108 43.53 3.58 -26.86
N LEU A 109 44.86 3.46 -26.74
CA LEU A 109 45.63 4.11 -25.67
C LEU A 109 45.64 5.65 -25.77
N VAL A 110 45.52 6.22 -26.97
CA VAL A 110 45.46 7.68 -27.18
C VAL A 110 44.11 8.22 -26.70
N VAL A 111 43.02 7.52 -27.04
CA VAL A 111 41.66 7.82 -26.56
C VAL A 111 41.62 7.74 -25.02
N ALA A 112 42.15 6.67 -24.44
CA ALA A 112 42.22 6.50 -22.99
C ALA A 112 43.10 7.57 -22.29
N ALA A 113 44.19 8.02 -22.91
CA ALA A 113 45.03 9.09 -22.38
C ALA A 113 44.29 10.44 -22.38
N ASN A 114 43.59 10.78 -23.46
CA ASN A 114 42.73 11.96 -23.53
C ASN A 114 41.67 11.96 -22.42
N ARG A 115 40.90 10.86 -22.27
CA ARG A 115 39.84 10.78 -21.25
C ARG A 115 40.39 10.90 -19.83
N ARG A 116 41.56 10.31 -19.53
CA ARG A 116 42.24 10.48 -18.24
C ARG A 116 42.66 11.93 -18.01
N GLY A 117 43.24 12.58 -19.02
CA GLY A 117 43.63 14.00 -18.97
C GLY A 117 42.44 14.92 -18.71
N PHE A 118 41.33 14.72 -19.44
CA PHE A 118 40.07 15.45 -19.23
C PHE A 118 39.58 15.36 -17.77
N VAL A 119 39.55 14.15 -17.19
CA VAL A 119 39.08 13.97 -15.80
C VAL A 119 39.99 14.71 -14.81
N GLN A 120 41.32 14.70 -15.00
CA GLN A 120 42.23 15.48 -14.16
C GLN A 120 42.01 17.00 -14.29
N LEU A 121 41.80 17.50 -15.51
CA LEU A 121 41.50 18.91 -15.76
C LEU A 121 40.20 19.35 -15.08
N VAL A 122 39.15 18.53 -15.14
CA VAL A 122 37.85 18.77 -14.48
C VAL A 122 38.00 18.76 -12.96
N LEU A 123 38.68 17.77 -12.39
CA LEU A 123 38.91 17.69 -10.93
C LEU A 123 39.72 18.89 -10.39
N ALA A 124 40.66 19.41 -11.18
CA ALA A 124 41.42 20.61 -10.84
C ALA A 124 40.67 21.93 -11.14
N ASN A 125 39.47 21.91 -11.74
CA ASN A 125 38.78 23.11 -12.23
C ASN A 125 37.96 23.87 -11.16
N VAL A 126 38.37 23.83 -9.89
CA VAL A 126 37.62 24.41 -8.75
C VAL A 126 37.33 25.92 -8.94
N LEU A 127 38.22 26.64 -9.64
CA LEU A 127 38.11 28.08 -9.91
C LEU A 127 37.72 28.40 -11.37
N GLY A 128 37.31 27.42 -12.18
CA GLY A 128 36.96 27.62 -13.60
C GLY A 128 38.14 27.88 -14.56
N GLN A 129 39.37 28.00 -14.06
CA GLN A 129 40.56 28.38 -14.83
C GLN A 129 40.96 27.35 -15.90
N ASN A 130 40.60 26.07 -15.75
CA ASN A 130 40.92 25.02 -16.71
C ASN A 130 39.91 24.92 -17.87
N ALA A 131 38.87 25.75 -17.91
CA ALA A 131 37.83 25.68 -18.95
C ALA A 131 38.38 25.65 -20.40
N PRO A 132 39.41 26.45 -20.80
CA PRO A 132 39.99 26.37 -22.13
C PRO A 132 40.71 25.02 -22.40
N ALA A 133 41.36 24.45 -21.39
CA ALA A 133 42.06 23.17 -21.50
C ALA A 133 41.08 21.98 -21.56
N ILE A 134 39.95 22.07 -20.85
CA ILE A 134 38.84 21.10 -20.92
C ILE A 134 38.26 21.12 -22.34
N ALA A 135 37.93 22.30 -22.86
CA ALA A 135 37.41 22.45 -24.22
C ALA A 135 38.41 21.95 -25.29
N ALA A 136 39.71 22.16 -25.10
CA ALA A 136 40.75 21.61 -25.98
C ALA A 136 40.83 20.06 -25.92
N ALA A 137 40.67 19.47 -24.73
CA ALA A 137 40.62 18.02 -24.57
C ALA A 137 39.36 17.40 -25.21
N GLU A 138 38.21 18.08 -25.13
CA GLU A 138 36.98 17.68 -25.82
C GLU A 138 37.11 17.83 -27.34
N ALA A 139 37.65 18.94 -27.84
CA ALA A 139 37.90 19.13 -29.27
C ALA A 139 38.85 18.06 -29.85
N ALA A 140 39.89 17.67 -29.11
CA ALA A 140 40.77 16.57 -29.50
C ALA A 140 40.06 15.20 -29.48
N TYR A 141 39.08 15.01 -28.59
CA TYR A 141 38.26 13.80 -28.55
C TYR A 141 37.30 13.71 -29.75
N GLU A 142 36.65 14.81 -30.13
CA GLU A 142 35.82 14.89 -31.33
C GLU A 142 36.64 14.68 -32.62
N GLN A 143 37.90 15.14 -32.66
CA GLN A 143 38.82 14.83 -33.76
C GLN A 143 39.15 13.33 -33.85
N MET A 144 39.38 12.66 -32.72
CA MET A 144 39.59 11.20 -32.71
C MET A 144 38.35 10.44 -33.17
N TRP A 145 37.16 10.86 -32.74
CA TRP A 145 35.89 10.31 -33.22
C TRP A 145 35.74 10.47 -34.73
N ALA A 146 35.97 11.67 -35.28
CA ALA A 146 35.88 11.92 -36.72
C ALA A 146 36.89 11.10 -37.54
N ALA A 147 38.13 10.93 -37.04
CA ALA A 147 39.15 10.10 -37.66
C ALA A 147 38.75 8.62 -37.71
N ASP A 148 38.26 8.07 -36.59
CA ASP A 148 37.76 6.69 -36.52
C ASP A 148 36.56 6.46 -37.45
N VAL A 149 35.62 7.41 -37.52
CA VAL A 149 34.46 7.34 -38.41
C VAL A 149 34.89 7.35 -39.88
N ALA A 150 35.87 8.19 -40.25
CA ALA A 150 36.44 8.22 -41.60
C ALA A 150 37.17 6.92 -41.95
N ALA A 151 37.96 6.36 -41.03
CA ALA A 151 38.66 5.09 -41.20
C ALA A 151 37.67 3.92 -41.40
N MET A 152 36.61 3.85 -40.57
CA MET A 152 35.58 2.82 -40.68
C MET A 152 34.69 2.97 -41.93
N ALA A 153 34.40 4.20 -42.36
CA ALA A 153 33.71 4.46 -43.63
C ALA A 153 34.56 4.02 -44.83
N GLY A 154 35.86 4.34 -44.82
CA GLY A 154 36.82 3.86 -45.82
C GLY A 154 36.95 2.34 -45.85
N TYR A 155 37.02 1.70 -44.68
CA TYR A 155 37.00 0.24 -44.54
C TYR A 155 35.76 -0.38 -45.19
N HIS A 156 34.57 0.12 -44.83
CA HIS A 156 33.31 -0.39 -45.36
C HIS A 156 33.20 -0.20 -46.88
N ALA A 157 33.58 0.97 -47.40
CA ALA A 157 33.55 1.26 -48.83
C ALA A 157 34.52 0.34 -49.60
N GLY A 158 35.77 0.22 -49.14
CA GLY A 158 36.78 -0.65 -49.74
C GLY A 158 36.41 -2.12 -49.70
N ALA A 159 35.96 -2.63 -48.54
CA ALA A 159 35.57 -4.03 -48.38
C ALA A 159 34.31 -4.37 -49.20
N SER A 160 33.35 -3.44 -49.31
CA SER A 160 32.18 -3.59 -50.17
C SER A 160 32.54 -3.60 -51.66
N ALA A 161 33.48 -2.75 -52.09
CA ALA A 161 33.97 -2.73 -53.48
C ALA A 161 34.72 -4.02 -53.85
N VAL A 162 35.53 -4.56 -52.93
CA VAL A 162 36.20 -5.86 -53.06
C VAL A 162 35.19 -7.01 -53.13
N ALA A 163 34.18 -7.01 -52.24
CA ALA A 163 33.13 -8.02 -52.23
C ALA A 163 32.27 -7.98 -53.51
N ALA A 164 31.98 -6.79 -54.05
CA ALA A 164 31.21 -6.63 -55.29
C ALA A 164 31.93 -7.16 -56.55
N GLN A 165 33.25 -7.39 -56.49
CA GLN A 165 34.03 -7.99 -57.58
C GLN A 165 34.06 -9.52 -57.53
N LEU A 166 33.52 -10.16 -56.49
CA LEU A 166 33.41 -11.62 -56.40
C LEU A 166 32.23 -12.12 -57.25
N ALA A 167 32.55 -12.75 -58.39
CA ALA A 167 31.54 -13.39 -59.24
C ALA A 167 30.94 -14.64 -58.56
N PRO A 168 29.62 -14.87 -58.63
CA PRO A 168 28.98 -16.03 -58.02
C PRO A 168 29.38 -17.34 -58.70
N TRP A 169 29.47 -18.40 -57.91
CA TRP A 169 29.72 -19.76 -58.40
C TRP A 169 28.49 -20.29 -59.14
N HIS A 170 28.72 -20.82 -60.35
CA HIS A 170 27.69 -21.48 -61.14
C HIS A 170 27.94 -22.99 -61.10
N GLY A 171 26.87 -23.77 -60.87
CA GLY A 171 26.97 -25.23 -60.82
C GLY A 171 27.46 -25.85 -62.14
N PRO A 172 28.09 -27.04 -62.10
CA PRO A 172 28.47 -27.75 -63.30
C PRO A 172 27.21 -28.25 -64.01
N LEU A 173 26.91 -27.67 -65.18
CA LEU A 173 25.81 -28.01 -66.09
C LEU A 173 24.39 -27.87 -65.49
N SER A 174 23.69 -26.80 -65.86
CA SER A 174 22.28 -26.60 -65.51
C SER A 174 21.36 -27.61 -66.18
N ALA A 175 20.51 -28.27 -65.38
CA ALA A 175 19.36 -29.04 -65.86
C ALA A 175 18.27 -28.10 -66.45
N PRO A 176 17.30 -28.61 -67.25
CA PRO A 176 16.56 -27.78 -68.20
C PRO A 176 15.33 -27.05 -67.65
N ALA A 177 14.89 -26.07 -68.45
CA ALA A 177 13.59 -25.38 -68.47
C ALA A 177 13.29 -24.36 -67.36
N SER A 178 13.64 -23.09 -67.63
CA SER A 178 12.88 -21.92 -67.17
C SER A 178 11.45 -21.96 -67.73
N SER A 179 10.49 -21.39 -66.98
CA SER A 179 9.04 -21.47 -67.25
C SER A 179 8.55 -20.61 -68.42
N VAL A 180 9.44 -19.82 -69.02
CA VAL A 180 9.15 -18.96 -70.17
C VAL A 180 9.07 -19.79 -71.47
N PRO A 181 8.11 -19.56 -72.36
CA PRO A 181 8.07 -20.24 -73.67
C PRO A 181 9.38 -20.03 -74.44
N ALA A 182 9.91 -21.09 -75.07
CA ALA A 182 11.22 -21.07 -75.74
C ALA A 182 11.48 -19.85 -76.68
N PRO A 183 10.50 -19.30 -77.44
CA PRO A 183 10.72 -18.11 -78.27
C PRO A 183 11.00 -16.80 -77.51
N LEU A 184 10.74 -16.77 -76.19
CA LEU A 184 10.84 -15.57 -75.34
C LEU A 184 12.03 -15.64 -74.37
N GLN A 185 12.79 -16.74 -74.38
CA GLN A 185 13.95 -16.95 -73.53
C GLN A 185 15.09 -15.99 -73.91
N GLY A 186 15.68 -15.32 -72.91
CA GLY A 186 16.76 -14.35 -73.10
C GLY A 186 16.34 -12.97 -73.63
N ILE A 187 15.06 -12.73 -73.93
CA ILE A 187 14.58 -11.38 -74.28
C ILE A 187 14.58 -10.52 -73.02
N ASN A 188 15.49 -9.55 -72.94
CA ASN A 188 15.56 -8.56 -71.87
C ASN A 188 15.68 -7.15 -72.46
N PHE A 189 14.98 -6.18 -71.86
CA PHE A 189 14.98 -4.77 -72.27
C PHE A 189 15.75 -3.91 -71.27
N GLY A 190 17.07 -3.80 -71.49
CA GLY A 190 18.00 -3.00 -70.68
C GLY A 190 19.30 -3.75 -70.38
N PHE A 191 20.22 -3.12 -69.65
CA PHE A 191 21.59 -3.62 -69.48
C PHE A 191 21.76 -4.49 -68.23
N GLY A 192 22.62 -5.50 -68.30
CA GLY A 192 23.03 -6.31 -67.14
C GLY A 192 21.96 -7.23 -66.55
N ASN A 193 20.94 -7.61 -67.32
CA ASN A 193 19.92 -8.57 -66.89
C ASN A 193 20.40 -10.02 -67.08
N ILE A 194 20.10 -10.91 -66.12
CA ILE A 194 20.39 -12.34 -66.13
C ILE A 194 19.06 -13.09 -65.93
N GLY A 195 18.60 -13.80 -66.96
CA GLY A 195 17.27 -14.45 -67.01
C GLY A 195 16.50 -14.03 -68.25
N SER A 196 15.18 -14.11 -68.21
CA SER A 196 14.26 -13.88 -69.33
C SER A 196 13.13 -12.89 -68.99
N LEU A 197 12.65 -12.15 -69.99
CA LEU A 197 11.52 -11.21 -69.90
C LEU A 197 11.67 -10.09 -68.86
N ASN A 198 12.90 -9.64 -68.57
CA ASN A 198 13.13 -8.50 -67.69
C ASN A 198 13.04 -7.16 -68.43
N VAL A 199 12.43 -6.15 -67.82
CA VAL A 199 12.32 -4.77 -68.33
C VAL A 199 12.93 -3.80 -67.32
N GLY A 200 14.04 -3.17 -67.70
CA GLY A 200 14.91 -2.37 -66.82
C GLY A 200 16.33 -2.92 -66.79
N SER A 201 17.15 -2.55 -65.81
CA SER A 201 18.57 -2.94 -65.77
C SER A 201 18.98 -3.66 -64.47
N GLY A 202 19.95 -4.57 -64.57
CA GLY A 202 20.55 -5.25 -63.42
C GLY A 202 19.66 -6.26 -62.69
N ASN A 203 18.64 -6.84 -63.35
CA ASN A 203 17.79 -7.86 -62.75
C ASN A 203 18.41 -9.27 -62.85
N THR A 204 18.24 -10.10 -61.84
CA THR A 204 18.62 -11.53 -61.82
C THR A 204 17.39 -12.38 -61.50
N GLY A 205 16.94 -13.20 -62.44
CA GLY A 205 15.66 -13.93 -62.38
C GLY A 205 14.77 -13.63 -63.58
N ASP A 206 13.57 -14.19 -63.62
CA ASP A 206 12.65 -14.08 -64.74
C ASP A 206 11.50 -13.08 -64.48
N THR A 207 11.03 -12.41 -65.54
CA THR A 207 9.81 -11.57 -65.58
C THR A 207 9.78 -10.35 -64.63
N ASN A 208 10.92 -9.75 -64.30
CA ASN A 208 10.95 -8.54 -63.47
C ASN A 208 10.72 -7.24 -64.27
N PHE A 209 9.96 -6.30 -63.71
CA PHE A 209 9.75 -4.97 -64.27
C PHE A 209 10.25 -3.90 -63.30
N GLY A 210 11.38 -3.28 -63.62
CA GLY A 210 12.13 -2.36 -62.78
C GLY A 210 13.63 -2.69 -62.80
N SER A 211 14.40 -2.19 -61.83
CA SER A 211 15.87 -2.36 -61.85
C SER A 211 16.43 -2.93 -60.54
N GLY A 212 17.48 -3.74 -60.65
CA GLY A 212 18.20 -4.28 -59.50
C GLY A 212 17.44 -5.33 -58.68
N ASN A 213 16.48 -6.07 -59.28
CA ASN A 213 15.76 -7.14 -58.59
C ASN A 213 16.55 -8.47 -58.62
N SER A 214 16.40 -9.29 -57.57
CA SER A 214 17.01 -10.62 -57.44
C SER A 214 15.94 -11.63 -57.01
N GLY A 215 15.43 -12.42 -57.96
CA GLY A 215 14.25 -13.26 -57.84
C GLY A 215 13.28 -13.03 -59.00
N ASP A 216 12.13 -13.69 -58.97
CA ASP A 216 11.20 -13.74 -60.12
C ASP A 216 9.95 -12.88 -59.91
N THR A 217 9.34 -12.42 -61.00
CA THR A 217 8.00 -11.77 -61.03
C THR A 217 7.86 -10.51 -60.17
N ASN A 218 8.94 -9.73 -59.96
CA ASN A 218 8.88 -8.49 -59.18
C ASN A 218 8.48 -7.27 -60.03
N LEU A 219 7.64 -6.39 -59.47
CA LEU A 219 7.28 -5.09 -60.05
C LEU A 219 7.80 -3.96 -59.15
N GLY A 220 8.80 -3.22 -59.60
CA GLY A 220 9.52 -2.18 -58.85
C GLY A 220 11.02 -2.46 -58.81
N SER A 221 11.77 -1.79 -57.93
CA SER A 221 13.24 -1.80 -57.97
C SER A 221 13.88 -2.24 -56.64
N GLY A 222 15.01 -2.95 -56.73
CA GLY A 222 15.82 -3.34 -55.58
C GLY A 222 15.19 -4.41 -54.68
N ASN A 223 14.31 -5.27 -55.20
CA ASN A 223 13.70 -6.35 -54.43
C ASN A 223 14.58 -7.61 -54.41
N ILE A 224 14.58 -8.35 -53.30
CA ILE A 224 15.26 -9.65 -53.14
C ILE A 224 14.21 -10.69 -52.72
N GLY A 225 13.95 -11.70 -53.55
CA GLY A 225 12.83 -12.65 -53.43
C GLY A 225 11.84 -12.50 -54.59
N SER A 226 10.74 -13.26 -54.56
CA SER A 226 9.80 -13.38 -55.68
C SER A 226 8.39 -12.88 -55.35
N LEU A 227 7.65 -12.47 -56.38
CA LEU A 227 6.29 -11.88 -56.32
C LEU A 227 6.19 -10.60 -55.45
N ASN A 228 7.20 -9.72 -55.44
CA ASN A 228 7.13 -8.44 -54.73
C ASN A 228 6.59 -7.31 -55.61
N LEU A 229 5.78 -6.41 -55.03
CA LEU A 229 5.18 -5.26 -55.71
C LEU A 229 5.50 -3.97 -54.95
N GLY A 230 6.44 -3.18 -55.47
CA GLY A 230 7.03 -2.01 -54.82
C GLY A 230 8.56 -2.09 -54.81
N SER A 231 9.24 -1.33 -53.95
CA SER A 231 10.71 -1.19 -54.02
C SER A 231 11.42 -1.49 -52.69
N GLY A 232 12.59 -2.10 -52.78
CA GLY A 232 13.46 -2.37 -51.62
C GLY A 232 12.91 -3.43 -50.65
N ASN A 233 12.14 -4.40 -51.12
CA ASN A 233 11.62 -5.49 -50.29
C ASN A 233 12.58 -6.68 -50.22
N ILE A 234 12.63 -7.37 -49.08
CA ILE A 234 13.40 -8.61 -48.89
C ILE A 234 12.45 -9.72 -48.42
N GLY A 235 12.38 -10.82 -49.16
CA GLY A 235 11.47 -11.96 -48.97
C GLY A 235 10.41 -12.05 -50.08
N ASN A 236 9.41 -12.91 -49.90
CA ASN A 236 8.44 -13.25 -50.95
C ASN A 236 7.05 -12.62 -50.71
N THR A 237 6.31 -12.35 -51.79
CA THR A 237 4.89 -11.91 -51.74
C THR A 237 4.64 -10.63 -50.92
N ASN A 238 5.53 -9.64 -51.00
CA ASN A 238 5.36 -8.35 -50.31
C ASN A 238 4.75 -7.27 -51.22
N LEU A 239 3.97 -6.37 -50.63
CA LEU A 239 3.44 -5.16 -51.29
C LEU A 239 3.91 -3.90 -50.55
N GLY A 240 4.25 -2.84 -51.28
CA GLY A 240 4.78 -1.59 -50.74
C GLY A 240 6.31 -1.54 -50.73
N SER A 241 6.90 -0.69 -49.89
CA SER A 241 8.34 -0.42 -49.91
C SER A 241 9.02 -0.68 -48.56
N GLY A 242 10.21 -1.28 -48.59
CA GLY A 242 11.07 -1.51 -47.42
C GLY A 242 10.67 -2.68 -46.50
N ASN A 243 9.81 -3.59 -46.95
CA ASN A 243 9.38 -4.75 -46.14
C ASN A 243 10.53 -5.79 -46.00
N ILE A 244 10.59 -6.53 -44.87
CA ILE A 244 11.63 -7.57 -44.62
C ILE A 244 10.98 -8.84 -44.02
N GLY A 245 10.56 -9.76 -44.89
CA GLY A 245 9.90 -11.02 -44.55
C GLY A 245 9.01 -11.52 -45.69
N ASN A 246 8.11 -12.46 -45.41
CA ASN A 246 7.13 -12.97 -46.37
C ASN A 246 5.71 -12.45 -46.06
N GLN A 247 4.87 -12.19 -47.07
CA GLN A 247 3.46 -11.76 -46.93
C GLN A 247 3.22 -10.38 -46.27
N ASN A 248 4.18 -9.46 -46.34
CA ASN A 248 4.08 -8.13 -45.71
C ASN A 248 3.35 -7.13 -46.62
N LEU A 249 2.49 -6.28 -46.06
CA LEU A 249 1.67 -5.35 -46.83
C LEU A 249 1.89 -3.85 -46.49
N GLY A 250 3.15 -3.42 -46.44
CA GLY A 250 3.49 -2.06 -46.88
C GLY A 250 4.09 -1.11 -45.85
N SER A 251 5.26 -1.45 -45.30
CA SER A 251 6.12 -0.48 -44.61
C SER A 251 7.57 -0.97 -44.52
N GLY A 252 8.49 -0.03 -44.27
CA GLY A 252 9.62 -0.36 -43.43
C GLY A 252 9.12 -0.89 -42.09
N ASN A 253 9.59 -2.09 -41.69
CA ASN A 253 9.48 -2.73 -40.37
C ASN A 253 8.54 -3.96 -40.27
N ILE A 254 8.47 -4.86 -41.26
CA ILE A 254 7.41 -5.90 -41.26
C ILE A 254 7.89 -7.29 -41.71
N GLY A 255 7.50 -8.31 -40.94
CA GLY A 255 7.55 -9.76 -41.25
C GLY A 255 6.15 -10.41 -41.08
N SER A 256 5.75 -11.33 -41.96
CA SER A 256 4.36 -11.83 -42.13
C SER A 256 3.79 -12.53 -40.88
N SER A 257 2.49 -12.62 -40.56
CA SER A 257 1.27 -11.97 -41.06
C SER A 257 0.95 -10.66 -40.32
N ASN A 258 0.50 -9.64 -41.05
CA ASN A 258 -0.09 -8.38 -40.55
C ASN A 258 0.88 -7.36 -39.94
N LEU A 259 0.97 -6.21 -40.60
CA LEU A 259 1.45 -4.93 -40.06
C LEU A 259 1.21 -3.84 -41.10
N GLY A 260 0.90 -2.62 -40.63
CA GLY A 260 0.66 -1.44 -41.46
C GLY A 260 1.40 -0.22 -40.94
N SER A 261 2.58 -0.43 -40.36
CA SER A 261 3.63 0.53 -39.99
C SER A 261 4.88 -0.27 -39.63
N GLY A 262 6.08 0.26 -39.73
CA GLY A 262 6.67 1.14 -38.71
C GLY A 262 7.13 0.49 -37.38
N ASN A 263 6.82 -0.78 -37.05
CA ASN A 263 7.54 -1.59 -36.03
C ASN A 263 7.26 -3.10 -36.21
N ILE A 264 8.13 -3.97 -35.65
CA ILE A 264 8.41 -5.34 -36.17
C ILE A 264 7.81 -6.47 -35.31
N GLY A 265 6.99 -7.34 -35.94
CA GLY A 265 6.50 -8.62 -35.40
C GLY A 265 5.05 -8.92 -35.79
N SER A 266 4.67 -10.19 -35.93
CA SER A 266 3.35 -10.67 -36.38
C SER A 266 2.72 -11.66 -35.37
N SER A 267 1.40 -11.76 -35.16
CA SER A 267 0.25 -11.23 -35.92
C SER A 267 -0.33 -9.92 -35.37
N ASN A 268 0.21 -8.77 -35.77
CA ASN A 268 -0.18 -7.45 -35.23
C ASN A 268 -1.08 -6.66 -36.21
N LEU A 269 -2.13 -5.99 -35.74
CA LEU A 269 -2.98 -5.15 -36.59
C LEU A 269 -3.03 -3.70 -36.07
N GLY A 270 -2.34 -2.81 -36.78
CA GLY A 270 -2.28 -1.37 -36.49
C GLY A 270 -0.87 -0.80 -36.66
N SER A 271 -0.63 0.39 -36.10
CA SER A 271 0.57 1.19 -36.36
C SER A 271 1.57 1.19 -35.20
N GLY A 272 2.85 0.91 -35.46
CA GLY A 272 3.94 1.19 -34.51
C GLY A 272 4.07 0.21 -33.33
N ASN A 273 3.49 -0.98 -33.40
CA ASN A 273 3.55 -1.98 -32.32
C ASN A 273 4.88 -2.76 -32.28
N VAL A 274 5.43 -3.00 -31.09
CA VAL A 274 6.62 -3.86 -30.84
C VAL A 274 6.21 -5.05 -29.98
N GLY A 275 6.25 -6.27 -30.53
CA GLY A 275 5.82 -7.51 -29.86
C GLY A 275 4.82 -8.31 -30.71
N ASN A 276 4.02 -9.18 -30.10
CA ASN A 276 3.13 -10.13 -30.78
C ASN A 276 1.65 -9.95 -30.44
N GLN A 277 0.75 -10.24 -31.40
CA GLN A 277 -0.71 -10.30 -31.22
C GLN A 277 -1.38 -9.01 -30.69
N ASN A 278 -0.83 -7.84 -30.99
CA ASN A 278 -1.41 -6.55 -30.62
C ASN A 278 -2.43 -6.08 -31.67
N LEU A 279 -3.58 -5.59 -31.23
CA LEU A 279 -4.65 -5.01 -32.05
C LEU A 279 -4.88 -3.54 -31.66
N GLY A 280 -4.45 -2.60 -32.50
CA GLY A 280 -4.42 -1.16 -32.25
C GLY A 280 -3.01 -0.59 -32.47
N SER A 281 -2.70 0.61 -31.98
CA SER A 281 -1.48 1.33 -32.37
C SER A 281 -0.58 1.75 -31.20
N GLY A 282 0.73 1.71 -31.38
CA GLY A 282 1.72 2.21 -30.41
C GLY A 282 1.91 1.32 -29.17
N ASN A 283 1.61 0.03 -29.27
CA ASN A 283 1.77 -0.90 -28.15
C ASN A 283 3.19 -1.48 -28.08
N ILE A 284 3.74 -1.64 -26.87
CA ILE A 284 5.02 -2.30 -26.59
C ILE A 284 4.73 -3.49 -25.67
N GLY A 285 5.00 -4.71 -26.12
CA GLY A 285 4.67 -5.96 -25.42
C GLY A 285 3.69 -6.83 -26.22
N ASN A 286 3.02 -7.78 -25.56
CA ASN A 286 2.23 -8.82 -26.25
C ASN A 286 0.73 -8.76 -25.91
N THR A 287 -0.10 -9.16 -26.88
CA THR A 287 -1.53 -9.44 -26.68
C THR A 287 -2.34 -8.24 -26.16
N ASN A 288 -1.97 -7.01 -26.54
CA ASN A 288 -2.70 -5.80 -26.17
C ASN A 288 -3.83 -5.47 -27.17
N LEU A 289 -5.01 -5.11 -26.66
CA LEU A 289 -6.16 -4.67 -27.43
C LEU A 289 -6.45 -3.18 -27.16
N GLY A 290 -6.14 -2.32 -28.12
CA GLY A 290 -6.23 -0.87 -28.06
C GLY A 290 -4.88 -0.21 -28.31
N SER A 291 -4.66 1.01 -27.81
CA SER A 291 -3.53 1.85 -28.27
C SER A 291 -2.68 2.43 -27.15
N GLY A 292 -1.36 2.53 -27.38
CA GLY A 292 -0.41 3.17 -26.47
C GLY A 292 -0.12 2.38 -25.18
N ASN A 293 -0.32 1.07 -25.17
CA ASN A 293 -0.05 0.25 -23.98
C ASN A 293 1.44 -0.17 -23.92
N ASN A 294 2.04 -0.15 -22.74
CA ASN A 294 3.41 -0.63 -22.49
C ASN A 294 3.38 -1.74 -21.42
N GLY A 295 3.49 -2.98 -21.86
CA GLY A 295 3.28 -4.20 -21.08
C GLY A 295 2.46 -5.22 -21.86
N SER A 296 1.90 -6.24 -21.21
CA SER A 296 1.20 -7.34 -21.91
C SER A 296 -0.23 -7.56 -21.43
N SER A 297 -1.07 -8.09 -22.33
CA SER A 297 -2.46 -8.47 -22.06
C SER A 297 -3.36 -7.34 -21.55
N ASN A 298 -3.12 -6.10 -21.99
CA ASN A 298 -3.98 -4.95 -21.65
C ASN A 298 -5.15 -4.81 -22.65
N VAL A 299 -6.29 -4.32 -22.17
CA VAL A 299 -7.48 -3.97 -22.97
C VAL A 299 -7.81 -2.50 -22.73
N GLY A 300 -7.94 -1.70 -23.79
CA GLY A 300 -8.04 -0.23 -23.74
C GLY A 300 -6.72 0.45 -24.09
N GLY A 301 -6.42 1.63 -23.54
CA GLY A 301 -5.30 2.45 -24.04
C GLY A 301 -4.52 3.27 -23.02
N GLY A 302 -3.24 3.49 -23.30
CA GLY A 302 -2.33 4.25 -22.43
C GLY A 302 -1.98 3.54 -21.12
N ASN A 303 -2.13 2.21 -21.03
CA ASN A 303 -1.80 1.48 -19.81
C ASN A 303 -0.29 1.15 -19.73
N PHE A 304 0.31 1.30 -18.56
CA PHE A 304 1.71 0.97 -18.27
C PHE A 304 1.77 -0.15 -17.23
N GLY A 305 2.21 -1.34 -17.62
CA GLY A 305 2.10 -2.59 -16.86
C GLY A 305 1.21 -3.61 -17.57
N SER A 306 0.79 -4.67 -16.89
CA SER A 306 0.16 -5.84 -17.54
C SER A 306 -1.25 -6.15 -16.99
N ASN A 307 -2.06 -6.82 -17.80
CA ASN A 307 -3.40 -7.30 -17.43
C ASN A 307 -4.39 -6.19 -17.01
N ASN A 308 -4.23 -4.95 -17.49
CA ASN A 308 -5.16 -3.86 -17.19
C ASN A 308 -6.33 -3.82 -18.18
N TRP A 309 -7.54 -3.53 -17.71
CA TRP A 309 -8.72 -3.28 -18.54
C TRP A 309 -9.23 -1.85 -18.35
N GLY A 310 -8.90 -0.96 -19.28
CA GLY A 310 -9.41 0.40 -19.38
C GLY A 310 -8.34 1.35 -19.87
N PHE A 311 -8.28 2.57 -19.34
CA PHE A 311 -7.43 3.63 -19.90
C PHE A 311 -6.51 4.30 -18.87
N GLY A 312 -5.24 4.51 -19.23
CA GLY A 312 -4.30 5.29 -18.42
C GLY A 312 -3.91 4.66 -17.08
N ASN A 313 -4.04 3.35 -16.92
CA ASN A 313 -3.67 2.67 -15.66
C ASN A 313 -2.16 2.43 -15.60
N THR A 314 -1.55 2.61 -14.42
CA THR A 314 -0.13 2.35 -14.15
C THR A 314 0.02 1.28 -13.06
N GLY A 315 0.67 0.16 -13.39
CA GLY A 315 0.72 -1.05 -12.58
C GLY A 315 -0.04 -2.20 -13.25
N SER A 316 -0.40 -3.24 -12.51
CA SER A 316 -0.95 -4.48 -13.09
C SER A 316 -2.31 -4.87 -12.51
N GLY A 317 -3.15 -5.49 -13.36
CA GLY A 317 -4.44 -6.04 -12.95
C GLY A 317 -5.53 -5.02 -12.63
N ASN A 318 -5.40 -3.76 -13.07
CA ASN A 318 -6.38 -2.72 -12.80
C ASN A 318 -7.56 -2.74 -13.79
N ILE A 319 -8.77 -2.43 -13.33
CA ILE A 319 -9.97 -2.28 -14.15
C ILE A 319 -10.49 -0.85 -14.00
N GLY A 320 -10.68 -0.14 -15.12
CA GLY A 320 -11.18 1.24 -15.18
C GLY A 320 -10.12 2.24 -15.64
N PHE A 321 -10.10 3.44 -15.07
CA PHE A 321 -9.43 4.60 -15.67
C PHE A 321 -8.44 5.27 -14.72
N GLY A 322 -7.21 5.55 -15.15
CA GLY A 322 -6.26 6.39 -14.41
C GLY A 322 -5.80 5.83 -13.06
N ASN A 323 -5.91 4.52 -12.83
CA ASN A 323 -5.51 3.92 -11.55
C ASN A 323 -3.99 3.70 -11.49
N THR A 324 -3.36 3.98 -10.35
CA THR A 324 -1.93 3.81 -10.08
C THR A 324 -1.72 2.81 -8.94
N GLY A 325 -1.03 1.71 -9.22
CA GLY A 325 -0.83 0.56 -8.34
C GLY A 325 -1.43 -0.72 -8.93
N ASN A 326 -1.72 -1.73 -8.11
CA ASN A 326 -2.12 -3.06 -8.58
C ASN A 326 -3.52 -3.46 -8.10
N ASN A 327 -4.23 -4.23 -8.94
CA ASN A 327 -5.52 -4.87 -8.64
C ASN A 327 -6.63 -3.89 -8.22
N ASN A 328 -6.62 -2.64 -8.72
CA ASN A 328 -7.67 -1.65 -8.42
C ASN A 328 -8.86 -1.78 -9.40
N ILE A 329 -10.08 -1.48 -8.95
CA ILE A 329 -11.29 -1.45 -9.78
C ILE A 329 -11.98 -0.09 -9.62
N GLY A 330 -11.81 0.82 -10.58
CA GLY A 330 -12.31 2.18 -10.43
C GLY A 330 -11.71 3.25 -11.33
N PHE A 331 -11.81 4.50 -10.88
CA PHE A 331 -11.39 5.69 -11.63
C PHE A 331 -10.47 6.57 -10.78
N GLY A 332 -9.18 6.67 -11.11
CA GLY A 332 -8.22 7.59 -10.48
C GLY A 332 -7.63 7.12 -9.15
N LEU A 333 -7.73 5.82 -8.82
CA LEU A 333 -7.26 5.26 -7.55
C LEU A 333 -5.73 5.27 -7.46
N THR A 334 -5.15 5.51 -6.28
CA THR A 334 -3.70 5.41 -6.04
C THR A 334 -3.42 4.50 -4.85
N GLY A 335 -2.77 3.35 -5.06
CA GLY A 335 -2.59 2.28 -4.07
C GLY A 335 -2.91 0.89 -4.64
N ASN A 336 -3.01 -0.14 -3.79
CA ASN A 336 -3.29 -1.51 -4.24
C ASN A 336 -4.65 -2.02 -3.71
N GLY A 337 -5.36 -2.80 -4.52
CA GLY A 337 -6.58 -3.52 -4.12
C GLY A 337 -7.80 -2.65 -3.82
N GLN A 338 -7.87 -1.43 -4.37
CA GLN A 338 -8.95 -0.48 -4.07
C GLN A 338 -10.14 -0.60 -5.01
N PHE A 339 -11.32 -0.15 -4.56
CA PHE A 339 -12.55 -0.10 -5.33
C PHE A 339 -13.21 1.29 -5.22
N GLY A 340 -13.52 1.94 -6.34
CA GLY A 340 -14.29 3.21 -6.36
C GLY A 340 -13.70 4.35 -7.20
N PHE A 341 -13.78 5.59 -6.70
CA PHE A 341 -13.33 6.80 -7.40
C PHE A 341 -12.22 7.49 -6.57
N GLY A 342 -11.02 7.59 -7.12
CA GLY A 342 -9.77 7.84 -6.38
C GLY A 342 -9.35 9.28 -6.14
N ASN A 343 -10.01 10.27 -6.74
CA ASN A 343 -9.99 11.62 -6.18
C ASN A 343 -10.87 11.72 -4.92
N LEU A 344 -11.64 10.69 -4.59
CA LEU A 344 -12.47 10.65 -3.39
C LEU A 344 -11.88 9.77 -2.29
N ASN A 345 -10.82 8.95 -2.49
CA ASN A 345 -10.19 8.27 -1.35
C ASN A 345 -8.66 8.39 -1.40
N SER A 346 -8.02 8.59 -0.24
CA SER A 346 -6.57 8.67 -0.10
C SER A 346 -6.04 7.62 0.89
N GLY A 347 -4.86 7.06 0.60
CA GLY A 347 -4.26 5.97 1.38
C GLY A 347 -4.57 4.59 0.79
N SER A 348 -4.81 3.55 1.60
CA SER A 348 -4.83 2.15 1.12
C SER A 348 -5.92 1.29 1.75
N GLY A 349 -6.59 0.45 0.95
CA GLY A 349 -7.58 -0.51 1.42
C GLY A 349 -8.93 0.08 1.85
N ASN A 350 -9.19 1.36 1.53
CA ASN A 350 -10.46 2.00 1.85
C ASN A 350 -11.57 1.54 0.88
N ILE A 351 -12.80 1.39 1.39
CA ILE A 351 -14.00 0.98 0.64
C ILE A 351 -15.07 2.07 0.81
N GLY A 352 -15.56 2.64 -0.29
CA GLY A 352 -16.56 3.72 -0.29
C GLY A 352 -16.01 5.02 -0.86
N LEU A 353 -16.40 6.19 -0.34
CA LEU A 353 -16.00 7.52 -0.86
C LEU A 353 -15.60 8.51 0.24
N PHE A 354 -14.74 9.47 -0.07
CA PHE A 354 -14.25 10.53 0.83
C PHE A 354 -13.39 10.05 2.01
N ASN A 355 -12.89 8.81 2.01
CA ASN A 355 -12.08 8.27 3.11
C ASN A 355 -10.58 8.60 2.96
N SER A 356 -9.88 8.82 4.07
CA SER A 356 -8.44 9.08 4.14
C SER A 356 -7.75 8.14 5.14
N GLY A 357 -6.59 7.61 4.77
CA GLY A 357 -5.82 6.68 5.61
C GLY A 357 -5.99 5.22 5.18
N THR A 358 -6.15 4.28 6.11
CA THR A 358 -6.08 2.84 5.79
C THR A 358 -7.30 2.04 6.22
N ASN A 359 -7.74 1.10 5.39
CA ASN A 359 -8.77 0.09 5.70
C ASN A 359 -10.12 0.65 6.22
N ASN A 360 -10.49 1.89 5.88
CA ASN A 360 -11.76 2.48 6.30
C ASN A 360 -12.91 2.06 5.36
N VAL A 361 -14.11 1.84 5.90
CA VAL A 361 -15.30 1.41 5.14
C VAL A 361 -16.43 2.41 5.33
N GLY A 362 -16.98 2.93 4.22
CA GLY A 362 -18.11 3.87 4.21
C GLY A 362 -17.72 5.24 3.65
N PHE A 363 -18.06 6.32 4.35
CA PHE A 363 -17.93 7.67 3.82
C PHE A 363 -17.19 8.64 4.75
N PHE A 364 -16.37 9.54 4.21
CA PHE A 364 -15.72 10.64 4.95
C PHE A 364 -14.85 10.22 6.16
N ASN A 365 -14.46 8.95 6.30
CA ASN A 365 -13.69 8.50 7.46
C ASN A 365 -12.18 8.84 7.33
N SER A 366 -11.50 9.08 8.44
CA SER A 366 -10.09 9.47 8.50
C SER A 366 -9.30 8.61 9.49
N GLY A 367 -8.13 8.12 9.10
CA GLY A 367 -7.27 7.29 9.96
C GLY A 367 -7.33 5.82 9.56
N THR A 368 -7.50 4.90 10.51
CA THR A 368 -7.31 3.46 10.29
C THR A 368 -8.50 2.61 10.74
N GLY A 369 -9.06 1.80 9.84
CA GLY A 369 -10.01 0.74 10.18
C GLY A 369 -11.40 1.20 10.62
N ASN A 370 -11.79 2.45 10.36
CA ASN A 370 -13.09 2.97 10.79
C ASN A 370 -14.22 2.51 9.86
N VAL A 371 -15.41 2.28 10.39
CA VAL A 371 -16.59 1.79 9.65
C VAL A 371 -17.78 2.72 9.85
N GLY A 372 -18.33 3.27 8.77
CA GLY A 372 -19.52 4.13 8.78
C GLY A 372 -19.29 5.49 8.13
N PHE A 373 -19.70 6.59 8.78
CA PHE A 373 -19.66 7.94 8.21
C PHE A 373 -18.86 8.92 9.08
N GLY A 374 -17.87 9.60 8.53
CA GLY A 374 -17.23 10.77 9.15
C GLY A 374 -16.41 10.46 10.41
N ASN A 375 -16.06 9.21 10.68
CA ASN A 375 -15.29 8.85 11.87
C ASN A 375 -13.81 9.19 11.70
N SER A 376 -13.11 9.55 12.78
CA SER A 376 -11.68 9.90 12.76
C SER A 376 -10.88 9.15 13.82
N GLY A 377 -9.68 8.70 13.48
CA GLY A 377 -8.79 7.94 14.37
C GLY A 377 -8.76 6.45 14.03
N ILE A 378 -8.91 5.55 15.00
CA ILE A 378 -8.67 4.11 14.86
C ILE A 378 -9.90 3.28 15.22
N SER A 379 -10.33 2.39 14.31
CA SER A 379 -11.33 1.34 14.53
C SER A 379 -12.68 1.79 15.12
N ASN A 380 -13.12 3.01 14.86
CA ASN A 380 -14.44 3.48 15.30
C ASN A 380 -15.54 2.96 14.38
N THR A 381 -16.73 2.68 14.92
CA THR A 381 -17.89 2.20 14.16
C THR A 381 -19.11 3.10 14.37
N GLY A 382 -19.72 3.60 13.28
CA GLY A 382 -20.93 4.42 13.30
C GLY A 382 -20.75 5.78 12.65
N PHE A 383 -21.17 6.86 13.32
CA PHE A 383 -21.25 8.21 12.74
C PHE A 383 -20.45 9.24 13.54
N GLY A 384 -19.46 9.87 12.92
CA GLY A 384 -18.78 11.06 13.44
C GLY A 384 -18.03 10.86 14.75
N ASN A 385 -17.63 9.63 15.09
CA ASN A 385 -16.83 9.36 16.28
C ASN A 385 -15.36 9.78 16.07
N ALA A 386 -14.67 10.22 17.12
CA ALA A 386 -13.29 10.69 17.07
C ALA A 386 -12.42 9.99 18.13
N GLY A 387 -11.25 9.48 17.73
CA GLY A 387 -10.32 8.76 18.61
C GLY A 387 -10.30 7.27 18.32
N ASN A 388 -10.39 6.40 19.34
CA ASN A 388 -10.08 4.98 19.22
C ASN A 388 -11.24 4.05 19.66
N VAL A 389 -11.64 3.11 18.82
CA VAL A 389 -12.54 1.99 19.17
C VAL A 389 -13.90 2.43 19.75
N ASN A 390 -14.40 3.61 19.36
CA ASN A 390 -15.72 4.07 19.78
C ASN A 390 -16.82 3.49 18.88
N THR A 391 -18.00 3.20 19.44
CA THR A 391 -19.17 2.68 18.71
C THR A 391 -20.39 3.58 18.92
N GLY A 392 -21.08 3.95 17.83
CA GLY A 392 -22.30 4.75 17.87
C GLY A 392 -22.16 6.11 17.20
N PHE A 393 -22.56 7.19 17.87
CA PHE A 393 -22.71 8.53 17.26
C PHE A 393 -21.93 9.59 18.03
N TRP A 394 -21.08 10.36 17.35
CA TRP A 394 -20.41 11.56 17.89
C TRP A 394 -19.58 11.37 19.17
N ASN A 395 -19.13 10.15 19.47
CA ASN A 395 -18.33 9.90 20.66
C ASN A 395 -16.87 10.31 20.44
N GLY A 396 -16.25 10.94 21.44
CA GLY A 396 -14.87 11.41 21.43
C GLY A 396 -13.98 10.70 22.45
N GLY A 397 -12.75 10.35 22.08
CA GLY A 397 -11.79 9.69 22.95
C GLY A 397 -11.67 8.19 22.66
N SER A 398 -11.78 7.30 23.65
CA SER A 398 -11.45 5.88 23.51
C SER A 398 -12.52 4.94 24.07
N THR A 399 -12.81 3.84 23.37
CA THR A 399 -13.67 2.72 23.81
C THR A 399 -15.07 3.11 24.32
N ASN A 400 -15.62 4.25 23.89
CA ASN A 400 -16.98 4.67 24.28
C ASN A 400 -18.04 3.99 23.40
N THR A 401 -19.20 3.64 23.96
CA THR A 401 -20.32 3.02 23.23
C THR A 401 -21.63 3.75 23.49
N GLY A 402 -22.11 4.53 22.54
CA GLY A 402 -23.26 5.39 22.79
C GLY A 402 -23.40 6.58 21.85
N PHE A 403 -23.83 7.70 22.41
CA PHE A 403 -24.11 8.94 21.71
C PHE A 403 -23.47 10.13 22.44
N ALA A 404 -22.60 10.87 21.76
CA ALA A 404 -21.94 12.08 22.26
C ALA A 404 -21.21 11.91 23.61
N ASP A 405 -20.72 10.70 23.91
CA ASP A 405 -19.84 10.44 25.06
C ASP A 405 -18.42 10.96 24.78
N ALA A 406 -17.74 11.52 25.78
CA ALA A 406 -16.40 12.11 25.66
C ALA A 406 -15.45 11.58 26.74
N GLY A 407 -14.28 11.07 26.35
CA GLY A 407 -13.27 10.51 27.26
C GLY A 407 -13.05 9.03 27.00
N ASN A 408 -13.03 8.18 28.03
CA ASN A 408 -12.65 6.77 27.90
C ASN A 408 -13.68 5.79 28.47
N GLY A 409 -14.02 4.73 27.74
CA GLY A 409 -14.80 3.60 28.26
C GLY A 409 -16.22 3.92 28.75
N ASN A 410 -16.82 5.03 28.32
CA ASN A 410 -18.18 5.40 28.71
C ASN A 410 -19.22 4.62 27.89
N THR A 411 -20.41 4.39 28.45
CA THR A 411 -21.52 3.76 27.72
C THR A 411 -22.84 4.51 27.93
N GLY A 412 -23.41 5.07 26.87
CA GLY A 412 -24.78 5.59 26.86
C GLY A 412 -24.96 6.90 26.10
N PHE A 413 -25.19 8.01 26.80
CA PHE A 413 -25.51 9.30 26.17
C PHE A 413 -24.89 10.50 26.92
N PHE A 414 -24.10 11.33 26.24
CA PHE A 414 -23.57 12.60 26.77
C PHE A 414 -22.73 12.47 28.06
N ASN A 415 -22.04 11.35 28.28
CA ASN A 415 -21.16 11.20 29.44
C ASN A 415 -19.77 11.78 29.16
N GLY A 416 -19.16 12.46 30.13
CA GLY A 416 -17.79 13.01 30.07
C GLY A 416 -16.86 12.34 31.08
N GLY A 417 -15.63 12.00 30.69
CA GLY A 417 -14.61 11.42 31.58
C GLY A 417 -14.39 9.93 31.36
N ASN A 418 -14.24 9.11 32.41
CA ASN A 418 -13.78 7.71 32.29
C ASN A 418 -14.74 6.69 32.92
N GLY A 419 -15.18 5.69 32.16
CA GLY A 419 -15.90 4.52 32.68
C GLY A 419 -17.33 4.78 33.15
N ASN A 420 -17.98 5.87 32.74
CA ASN A 420 -19.34 6.19 33.15
C ASN A 420 -20.38 5.38 32.37
N SER A 421 -21.54 5.08 32.96
CA SER A 421 -22.62 4.31 32.33
C SER A 421 -24.00 4.95 32.52
N GLY A 422 -24.75 5.17 31.43
CA GLY A 422 -26.05 5.84 31.46
C GLY A 422 -26.01 7.18 30.71
N SER A 423 -26.52 8.26 31.30
CA SER A 423 -26.64 9.55 30.61
C SER A 423 -26.16 10.75 31.40
N PHE A 424 -25.55 11.74 30.73
CA PHE A 424 -25.17 13.04 31.27
C PHE A 424 -24.21 13.02 32.48
N ASN A 425 -23.48 11.92 32.71
CA ASN A 425 -22.55 11.83 33.84
C ASN A 425 -21.19 12.45 33.49
N ALA A 426 -20.55 13.17 34.42
CA ALA A 426 -19.25 13.82 34.24
C ALA A 426 -18.24 13.39 35.32
N GLY A 427 -17.04 12.96 34.93
CA GLY A 427 -15.99 12.49 35.83
C GLY A 427 -15.72 10.99 35.66
N ASN A 428 -15.51 10.23 36.73
CA ASN A 428 -15.04 8.83 36.62
C ASN A 428 -15.99 7.81 37.27
N VAL A 429 -16.30 6.72 36.57
CA VAL A 429 -17.02 5.53 37.09
C VAL A 429 -18.39 5.87 37.72
N ASN A 430 -19.09 6.86 37.16
CA ASN A 430 -20.46 7.17 37.58
C ASN A 430 -21.50 6.33 36.82
N SER A 431 -22.64 6.05 37.43
CA SER A 431 -23.72 5.28 36.80
C SER A 431 -25.12 5.91 36.96
N SER A 432 -26.00 5.59 36.01
CA SER A 432 -27.34 6.16 35.83
C SER A 432 -27.32 7.58 35.23
N PHE A 433 -27.79 8.63 35.91
CA PHE A 433 -28.14 9.90 35.24
C PHE A 433 -27.55 11.14 35.90
N GLY A 434 -26.84 11.98 35.14
CA GLY A 434 -26.55 13.36 35.48
C GLY A 434 -25.60 13.57 36.67
N ASN A 435 -24.79 12.58 37.04
CA ASN A 435 -23.88 12.67 38.19
C ASN A 435 -22.55 13.37 37.81
N ALA A 436 -21.96 14.15 38.71
CA ALA A 436 -20.69 14.86 38.51
C ALA A 436 -19.66 14.52 39.62
N GLY A 437 -18.46 14.08 39.26
CA GLY A 437 -17.43 13.63 40.21
C GLY A 437 -17.06 12.17 39.97
N ASN A 438 -16.72 11.42 41.01
CA ASN A 438 -16.23 10.05 40.88
C ASN A 438 -17.12 9.02 41.60
N PHE A 439 -17.23 7.80 41.08
CA PHE A 439 -17.89 6.65 41.74
C PHE A 439 -19.35 6.87 42.21
N ASN A 440 -20.09 7.79 41.58
CA ASN A 440 -21.47 8.06 41.96
C ASN A 440 -22.45 7.08 41.30
N THR A 441 -23.54 6.74 41.98
CA THR A 441 -24.63 5.93 41.42
C THR A 441 -25.99 6.57 41.67
N GLY A 442 -26.86 6.56 40.65
CA GLY A 442 -28.20 7.14 40.72
C GLY A 442 -28.33 8.45 39.94
N PHE A 443 -28.99 9.46 40.52
CA PHE A 443 -29.47 10.62 39.77
C PHE A 443 -28.95 11.93 40.35
N LEU A 444 -28.31 12.76 39.52
CA LEU A 444 -27.97 14.16 39.82
C LEU A 444 -27.06 14.36 41.06
N ASN A 445 -26.21 13.38 41.40
CA ASN A 445 -25.27 13.53 42.51
C ASN A 445 -24.00 14.31 42.09
N ALA A 446 -23.41 15.08 43.01
CA ALA A 446 -22.18 15.83 42.80
C ALA A 446 -21.15 15.53 43.90
N GLY A 447 -19.86 15.38 43.57
CA GLY A 447 -18.81 14.94 44.50
C GLY A 447 -18.48 13.45 44.32
N ASP A 448 -17.84 12.80 45.29
CA ASP A 448 -17.29 11.46 45.10
C ASP A 448 -17.99 10.36 45.94
N THR A 449 -18.19 9.17 45.37
CA THR A 449 -18.71 7.96 46.05
C THR A 449 -20.13 8.12 46.61
N ASN A 450 -21.01 8.87 45.92
CA ASN A 450 -22.41 9.04 46.35
C ASN A 450 -23.35 7.96 45.77
N THR A 451 -24.42 7.64 46.49
CA THR A 451 -25.48 6.74 46.03
C THR A 451 -26.86 7.31 46.32
N GLY A 452 -27.69 7.46 45.29
CA GLY A 452 -29.08 7.91 45.41
C GLY A 452 -29.39 9.12 44.52
N PHE A 453 -30.07 10.13 45.08
CA PHE A 453 -30.62 11.25 44.31
C PHE A 453 -30.17 12.60 44.86
N THR A 454 -29.64 13.47 43.99
CA THR A 454 -29.37 14.90 44.28
C THR A 454 -28.49 15.14 45.52
N ASN A 455 -27.51 14.26 45.77
CA ASN A 455 -26.54 14.44 46.85
C ASN A 455 -25.37 15.34 46.40
N ALA A 456 -24.73 16.08 47.30
CA ALA A 456 -23.59 16.96 47.02
C ALA A 456 -22.48 16.83 48.08
N GLY A 457 -21.26 16.51 47.67
CA GLY A 457 -20.12 16.21 48.55
C GLY A 457 -19.71 14.74 48.46
N ASP A 458 -18.91 14.23 49.39
CA ASP A 458 -18.32 12.89 49.26
C ASP A 458 -18.93 11.84 50.20
N VAL A 459 -19.00 10.57 49.75
CA VAL A 459 -19.43 9.40 50.53
C VAL A 459 -20.85 9.55 51.11
N ASN A 460 -21.81 10.03 50.31
CA ASN A 460 -23.19 10.22 50.75
C ASN A 460 -24.14 9.14 50.22
N THR A 461 -25.05 8.65 51.06
CA THR A 461 -26.16 7.78 50.63
C THR A 461 -27.51 8.38 50.98
N GLY A 462 -28.43 8.43 50.00
CA GLY A 462 -29.82 8.86 50.19
C GLY A 462 -30.29 9.92 49.19
N PHE A 463 -31.12 10.84 49.67
CA PHE A 463 -31.77 11.89 48.88
C PHE A 463 -31.39 13.28 49.44
N PHE A 464 -31.05 14.23 48.57
CA PHE A 464 -30.84 15.64 48.90
C PHE A 464 -29.76 15.91 49.96
N ASN A 465 -28.76 15.04 50.12
CA ASN A 465 -27.68 15.26 51.09
C ASN A 465 -26.72 16.37 50.66
N SER A 466 -26.12 17.07 51.62
CA SER A 466 -25.03 18.02 51.37
C SER A 466 -23.88 17.84 52.38
N GLY A 467 -22.64 17.94 51.92
CA GLY A 467 -21.43 17.73 52.72
C GLY A 467 -20.81 16.34 52.54
N ASN A 468 -19.78 16.02 53.35
CA ASN A 468 -19.06 14.76 53.28
C ASN A 468 -19.48 13.78 54.39
N THR A 469 -19.59 12.50 54.04
CA THR A 469 -19.92 11.35 54.90
C THR A 469 -21.36 11.39 55.46
N ASN A 470 -22.37 11.57 54.58
CA ASN A 470 -23.79 11.54 54.94
C ASN A 470 -24.49 10.19 54.75
N THR A 471 -25.30 9.80 55.73
CA THR A 471 -26.33 8.75 55.64
C THR A 471 -27.68 9.40 55.97
N GLY A 472 -28.33 9.94 54.93
CA GLY A 472 -29.18 11.14 54.98
C GLY A 472 -30.45 11.18 55.85
N GLY A 473 -30.93 12.41 56.11
CA GLY A 473 -32.08 12.67 56.99
C GLY A 473 -32.66 14.10 56.88
N PHE A 474 -32.77 14.64 55.66
CA PHE A 474 -32.92 16.08 55.35
C PHE A 474 -31.79 16.99 55.85
N ASN A 475 -30.91 16.49 56.71
CA ASN A 475 -29.44 16.57 56.63
C ASN A 475 -28.90 15.53 57.64
N ALA A 476 -28.16 14.51 57.21
CA ALA A 476 -27.57 13.58 58.19
C ALA A 476 -26.27 12.93 57.73
N GLY A 477 -25.18 13.30 58.39
CA GLY A 477 -24.00 12.47 58.60
C GLY A 477 -24.35 11.05 59.05
N GLY A 478 -23.43 10.09 58.86
CA GLY A 478 -23.60 8.71 59.34
C GLY A 478 -23.38 8.53 60.85
N LEU A 479 -24.21 9.18 61.67
CA LEU A 479 -23.75 10.14 62.69
C LEU A 479 -23.61 11.50 62.02
N ASN A 480 -24.68 12.30 62.04
CA ASN A 480 -24.48 13.65 62.52
C ASN A 480 -24.90 13.57 63.99
N THR A 481 -24.04 13.79 65.00
CA THR A 481 -23.03 14.88 65.11
C THR A 481 -23.48 16.25 64.62
N GLY A 482 -24.74 16.40 64.26
CA GLY A 482 -25.27 17.58 63.59
C GLY A 482 -26.45 18.17 64.32
N PHE A 483 -27.18 18.96 63.55
CA PHE A 483 -28.00 20.04 64.06
C PHE A 483 -29.42 19.86 63.55
N PHE A 484 -30.40 19.94 64.43
CA PHE A 484 -31.82 19.95 64.09
C PHE A 484 -32.31 18.69 63.37
N SER A 485 -31.82 17.51 63.79
CA SER A 485 -32.49 16.24 63.45
C SER A 485 -33.88 16.25 64.08
N ALA A 486 -34.92 16.37 63.27
CA ALA A 486 -36.31 16.29 63.71
C ALA A 486 -36.72 14.86 64.20
N VAL A 487 -35.77 13.92 64.27
CA VAL A 487 -35.98 12.47 64.49
C VAL A 487 -34.84 11.81 65.29
N THR A 488 -35.14 10.65 65.89
CA THR A 488 -34.25 9.80 66.71
C THR A 488 -33.12 9.15 65.90
N GLN A 489 -31.92 9.15 66.48
CA GLN A 489 -30.67 8.66 65.88
C GLN A 489 -30.30 7.28 66.44
N VAL A 490 -29.50 6.49 65.70
CA VAL A 490 -29.22 5.08 66.04
C VAL A 490 -27.76 4.87 66.44
N GLY A 491 -27.55 4.47 67.71
CA GLY A 491 -26.22 4.34 68.32
C GLY A 491 -25.77 5.64 69.00
N PRO A 492 -24.84 5.59 69.97
CA PRO A 492 -24.37 6.76 70.71
C PRO A 492 -23.91 7.91 69.79
N ASN A 493 -24.65 9.01 69.83
CA ASN A 493 -24.52 10.16 68.95
C ASN A 493 -24.31 11.46 69.74
N SER A 494 -23.37 12.29 69.31
CA SER A 494 -23.00 13.58 69.92
C SER A 494 -23.28 14.80 69.02
N GLY A 495 -24.50 15.34 69.05
CA GLY A 495 -24.92 16.52 68.27
C GLY A 495 -25.76 17.54 69.06
N PHE A 496 -26.47 18.44 68.36
CA PHE A 496 -27.26 19.53 68.94
C PHE A 496 -28.70 19.54 68.43
N PHE A 497 -29.68 19.68 69.34
CA PHE A 497 -31.10 19.86 69.00
C PHE A 497 -31.70 18.73 68.15
N ASN A 498 -31.38 17.49 68.51
CA ASN A 498 -31.95 16.29 67.90
C ASN A 498 -33.08 15.73 68.78
N VAL A 499 -34.15 15.22 68.17
CA VAL A 499 -35.16 14.44 68.89
C VAL A 499 -34.58 13.05 69.22
N GLY A 500 -34.95 12.43 70.36
CA GLY A 500 -34.80 10.98 70.59
C GLY A 500 -33.77 10.49 71.62
N THR A 501 -33.75 9.16 71.80
CA THR A 501 -33.01 8.42 72.86
C THR A 501 -31.63 7.90 72.42
N GLY A 502 -30.79 7.44 73.36
CA GLY A 502 -29.43 6.94 73.10
C GLY A 502 -28.37 8.02 72.80
N ASN A 503 -28.70 9.30 72.95
CA ASN A 503 -27.84 10.43 72.62
C ASN A 503 -27.02 10.95 73.81
N SER A 504 -25.80 11.45 73.53
CA SER A 504 -24.92 12.11 74.50
C SER A 504 -24.51 13.51 74.00
N GLY A 505 -25.14 14.55 74.52
CA GLY A 505 -24.97 15.92 74.00
C GLY A 505 -25.82 16.96 74.71
N PHE A 506 -26.25 17.98 73.96
CA PHE A 506 -26.95 19.15 74.49
C PHE A 506 -28.31 19.39 73.82
N GLY A 507 -29.33 19.66 74.64
CA GLY A 507 -30.59 20.23 74.15
C GLY A 507 -31.40 19.30 73.26
N GLN A 508 -31.34 17.98 73.52
CA GLN A 508 -32.27 17.06 72.88
C GLN A 508 -33.66 17.38 73.44
N ASN A 509 -34.52 17.99 72.62
CA ASN A 509 -35.87 18.31 73.03
C ASN A 509 -36.69 17.02 73.14
N ASP A 510 -36.66 16.48 74.34
CA ASP A 510 -37.24 15.21 74.74
C ASP A 510 -37.98 15.45 76.06
N PRO A 511 -39.25 15.90 76.00
CA PRO A 511 -40.11 16.15 77.16
C PRO A 511 -40.48 14.91 77.99
N SER A 512 -39.75 13.80 77.85
CA SER A 512 -40.09 12.47 78.36
C SER A 512 -38.90 11.64 78.86
N GLY A 513 -37.68 12.17 78.77
CA GLY A 513 -36.53 11.35 78.40
C GLY A 513 -36.12 10.21 79.31
N SER A 514 -35.75 9.08 78.69
CA SER A 514 -34.98 8.00 79.30
C SER A 514 -33.94 7.47 78.30
N GLY A 515 -32.83 6.93 78.80
CA GLY A 515 -31.76 6.39 77.95
C GLY A 515 -30.89 7.45 77.26
N ASN A 516 -31.10 8.75 77.52
CA ASN A 516 -30.12 9.79 77.22
C ASN A 516 -29.30 10.11 78.46
N SER A 517 -27.98 9.94 78.34
CA SER A 517 -26.99 10.44 79.29
C SER A 517 -26.54 11.81 78.83
N GLY A 518 -27.22 12.86 79.30
CA GLY A 518 -26.98 14.22 78.87
C GLY A 518 -27.82 15.25 79.64
N PHE A 519 -27.68 16.51 79.25
CA PHE A 519 -28.38 17.61 79.91
C PHE A 519 -29.73 17.89 79.24
N GLN A 520 -30.75 17.97 80.08
CA GLN A 520 -32.05 18.54 79.73
C GLN A 520 -32.66 17.94 78.47
N GLN A 521 -32.73 16.61 78.50
CA GLN A 521 -34.03 15.97 78.31
C GLN A 521 -35.02 16.70 79.22
N SER A 522 -36.05 17.32 78.64
CA SER A 522 -37.08 18.03 79.39
C SER A 522 -37.80 17.04 80.32
N GLY A 523 -37.73 17.32 81.62
CA GLY A 523 -37.61 16.30 82.67
C GLY A 523 -36.53 16.76 83.66
N PHE A 524 -36.04 15.89 84.57
CA PHE A 524 -34.88 16.23 85.42
C PHE A 524 -34.17 15.01 86.00
N GLY A 525 -32.87 14.83 85.75
CA GLY A 525 -32.06 13.72 86.32
C GLY A 525 -32.54 12.32 85.94
N ASN A 526 -33.50 12.24 85.02
CA ASN A 526 -34.27 11.05 84.71
C ASN A 526 -33.45 10.13 83.80
N SER A 527 -32.74 9.17 84.37
CA SER A 527 -32.39 7.94 83.67
C SER A 527 -33.60 6.98 83.75
N GLY A 528 -34.75 7.41 83.25
CA GLY A 528 -36.03 6.75 83.52
C GLY A 528 -37.19 7.52 82.89
N TRP A 529 -38.25 6.83 82.51
CA TRP A 529 -39.21 7.34 81.52
C TRP A 529 -40.35 8.15 82.15
N VAL A 530 -40.60 9.35 81.61
CA VAL A 530 -41.71 10.27 81.98
C VAL A 530 -41.84 10.45 83.50
N ASN A 531 -40.70 10.72 84.13
CA ASN A 531 -40.65 11.04 85.55
C ASN A 531 -40.87 12.54 85.75
N THR A 532 -42.07 12.90 86.23
CA THR A 532 -42.48 14.30 86.42
C THR A 532 -41.95 14.84 87.74
N SER A 533 -40.79 15.49 87.67
CA SER A 533 -40.25 16.26 88.79
C SER A 533 -41.10 17.51 89.00
N THR A 534 -41.82 17.57 90.12
CA THR A 534 -42.67 18.72 90.48
C THR A 534 -41.92 19.80 91.27
N THR A 535 -40.69 19.51 91.69
CA THR A 535 -39.82 20.39 92.50
C THR A 535 -38.36 20.24 92.08
N MET A 536 -37.52 21.23 92.36
CA MET A 536 -36.16 21.33 91.80
C MET A 536 -35.05 20.68 92.67
N ALA A 537 -35.35 19.61 93.41
CA ALA A 537 -34.39 18.98 94.32
C ALA A 537 -33.40 17.99 93.63
N PHE A 538 -32.33 17.57 94.34
CA PHE A 538 -31.12 16.92 93.80
C PHE A 538 -31.10 15.38 93.83
N GLY A 539 -31.74 14.73 92.85
CA GLY A 539 -32.06 13.31 92.94
C GLY A 539 -33.08 12.91 91.89
N GLY A 540 -32.57 12.57 90.71
CA GLY A 540 -33.39 12.13 89.59
C GLY A 540 -34.20 10.89 89.94
N ASN A 541 -35.47 10.88 89.55
CA ASN A 541 -36.28 9.69 89.69
C ASN A 541 -35.72 8.61 88.74
N SER A 542 -35.42 7.45 89.29
CA SER A 542 -35.01 6.26 88.54
C SER A 542 -36.12 5.22 88.60
N GLY A 543 -36.34 4.47 87.52
CA GLY A 543 -37.60 3.74 87.33
C GLY A 543 -38.71 4.64 86.78
N ILE A 544 -39.96 4.40 87.22
CA ILE A 544 -41.15 4.63 86.39
C ILE A 544 -42.26 5.40 87.13
N LEU A 545 -42.78 6.45 86.45
CA LEU A 545 -43.97 7.21 86.86
C LEU A 545 -43.90 7.75 88.29
N ASN A 546 -42.68 8.10 88.70
CA ASN A 546 -42.44 8.72 89.98
C ASN A 546 -42.82 10.19 89.90
N THR A 547 -43.64 10.63 90.85
CA THR A 547 -44.18 12.00 90.90
C THR A 547 -43.73 12.68 92.17
N GLY A 548 -43.16 13.88 92.04
CA GLY A 548 -42.23 14.38 93.03
C GLY A 548 -40.83 13.82 92.76
N TYR A 549 -40.14 13.34 93.79
CA TYR A 549 -38.68 13.43 93.83
C TYR A 549 -38.00 12.31 94.65
N GLY A 550 -36.76 11.95 94.29
CA GLY A 550 -35.92 11.02 95.06
C GLY A 550 -36.39 9.55 95.00
N ASN A 551 -37.35 9.24 94.14
CA ASN A 551 -38.00 7.94 94.12
C ASN A 551 -37.25 6.95 93.22
N SER A 552 -37.16 5.70 93.69
CA SER A 552 -36.59 4.58 92.94
C SER A 552 -37.53 3.38 93.00
N GLY A 553 -38.16 3.03 91.88
CA GLY A 553 -39.19 1.99 91.86
C GLY A 553 -40.39 2.36 90.98
N TYR A 554 -41.59 2.05 91.46
CA TYR A 554 -42.81 2.09 90.66
C TYR A 554 -43.95 2.85 91.34
N TYR A 555 -44.42 3.90 90.67
CA TYR A 555 -45.61 4.67 91.06
C TYR A 555 -45.52 5.20 92.49
N ASN A 556 -44.36 5.78 92.79
CA ASN A 556 -44.08 6.37 94.09
C ASN A 556 -44.44 7.86 94.07
N GLY A 557 -45.15 8.27 95.13
CA GLY A 557 -45.76 9.59 95.24
C GLY A 557 -45.08 10.44 96.29
N ALA A 558 -44.88 11.72 95.96
CA ALA A 558 -44.18 12.71 96.76
C ALA A 558 -42.68 12.42 96.92
N VAL A 559 -42.17 11.88 98.04
CA VAL A 559 -40.72 12.00 98.33
C VAL A 559 -40.04 10.71 98.81
N ASP A 560 -38.85 10.45 98.24
CA ASP A 560 -37.84 9.48 98.72
C ASP A 560 -38.35 8.03 98.91
N ASN A 561 -39.34 7.59 98.14
CA ASN A 561 -39.89 6.24 98.31
C ASN A 561 -39.20 5.19 97.41
N SER A 562 -39.03 3.99 97.96
CA SER A 562 -38.39 2.85 97.29
C SER A 562 -39.23 1.56 97.36
N GLY A 563 -39.96 1.26 96.29
CA GLY A 563 -40.96 0.19 96.32
C GLY A 563 -42.07 0.36 95.30
N ILE A 564 -43.25 -0.16 95.63
CA ILE A 564 -44.45 -0.21 94.79
C ILE A 564 -45.62 0.45 95.52
N PHE A 565 -46.19 1.49 94.91
CA PHE A 565 -47.39 2.15 95.43
C PHE A 565 -47.18 2.68 96.85
N VAL A 566 -46.10 3.45 96.99
CA VAL A 566 -45.67 4.04 98.25
C VAL A 566 -45.90 5.55 98.20
N ILE A 567 -46.70 6.05 99.14
CA ILE A 567 -47.16 7.45 99.17
C ILE A 567 -46.74 8.08 100.50
N GLY A 568 -45.49 8.54 100.57
CA GLY A 568 -44.91 9.26 101.70
C GLY A 568 -44.85 10.77 101.44
N ASN A 569 -45.59 11.55 102.24
CA ASN A 569 -45.64 13.02 102.15
C ASN A 569 -44.68 13.76 103.09
N ILE A 570 -43.95 13.04 103.97
CA ILE A 570 -42.94 13.61 104.87
C ILE A 570 -41.56 13.40 104.24
N THR A 571 -40.95 14.48 103.73
CA THR A 571 -39.58 14.53 103.21
C THR A 571 -38.58 13.93 104.21
N GLY A 572 -37.65 13.10 103.73
CA GLY A 572 -36.63 12.45 104.57
C GLY A 572 -37.13 11.23 105.36
N ALA A 573 -38.43 10.91 105.32
CA ALA A 573 -38.98 9.68 105.87
C ALA A 573 -39.16 8.63 104.76
N ILE A 574 -38.06 7.98 104.39
CA ILE A 574 -38.01 6.95 103.32
C ILE A 574 -39.05 5.87 103.61
N SER A 575 -40.13 5.85 102.82
CA SER A 575 -41.05 4.72 102.79
C SER A 575 -40.60 3.70 101.74
N SER A 576 -40.76 2.42 102.05
CA SER A 576 -40.40 1.32 101.16
C SER A 576 -41.37 0.14 101.25
N GLY A 577 -41.24 -0.84 100.36
CA GLY A 577 -42.14 -2.01 100.31
C GLY A 577 -43.36 -1.77 99.41
N LEU A 578 -44.53 -2.24 99.83
CA LEU A 578 -45.73 -2.36 99.00
C LEU A 578 -47.00 -1.84 99.67
N PHE A 579 -47.77 -1.01 98.97
CA PHE A 579 -49.06 -0.48 99.44
C PHE A 579 -48.96 0.21 100.81
N ASN A 580 -47.99 1.11 100.93
CA ASN A 580 -47.74 1.85 102.15
C ASN A 580 -48.19 3.31 101.97
N SER A 581 -49.16 3.71 102.80
CA SER A 581 -49.77 5.04 102.84
C SER A 581 -49.28 5.79 104.07
N GLY A 582 -48.61 6.91 103.86
CA GLY A 582 -47.82 7.60 104.87
C GLY A 582 -46.33 7.24 104.84
N SER A 583 -45.57 7.93 105.68
CA SER A 583 -44.15 8.21 105.47
C SER A 583 -43.27 7.48 106.48
N GLY A 584 -42.09 7.01 106.08
CA GLY A 584 -41.22 6.16 106.91
C GLY A 584 -41.74 4.73 107.10
N ASN A 585 -42.68 4.29 106.27
CA ASN A 585 -43.28 2.95 106.36
C ASN A 585 -42.43 1.90 105.64
N SER A 586 -42.40 0.65 106.14
CA SER A 586 -41.72 -0.45 105.43
C SER A 586 -42.45 -1.79 105.59
N GLY A 587 -42.65 -2.51 104.50
CA GLY A 587 -43.40 -3.78 104.50
C GLY A 587 -44.64 -3.71 103.60
N LEU A 588 -45.73 -4.38 103.97
CA LEU A 588 -46.90 -4.58 103.10
C LEU A 588 -48.21 -4.13 103.76
N PHE A 589 -49.00 -3.29 103.08
CA PHE A 589 -50.28 -2.78 103.59
C PHE A 589 -50.12 -2.08 104.96
N ASN A 590 -49.34 -1.01 105.03
CA ASN A 590 -49.26 -0.16 106.22
C ASN A 590 -49.89 1.21 105.93
N ASN A 591 -50.74 1.67 106.85
CA ASN A 591 -51.36 3.00 106.80
C ASN A 591 -51.04 3.76 108.09
N GLY A 592 -50.50 4.97 107.97
CA GLY A 592 -49.93 5.75 109.08
C GLY A 592 -48.48 6.15 108.78
N ASN A 593 -47.77 6.77 109.73
CA ASN A 593 -46.37 7.16 109.55
C ASN A 593 -45.44 6.35 110.47
N PHE A 594 -44.24 6.02 109.99
CA PHE A 594 -43.18 5.25 110.67
C PHE A 594 -43.60 3.83 111.06
N VAL A 595 -44.45 3.21 110.26
CA VAL A 595 -45.08 1.93 110.53
C VAL A 595 -44.42 0.83 109.69
N SER A 596 -43.81 -0.14 110.37
CA SER A 596 -43.20 -1.31 109.73
C SER A 596 -43.96 -2.60 110.00
N GLY A 597 -44.13 -3.43 108.98
CA GLY A 597 -44.75 -4.76 109.08
C GLY A 597 -45.82 -5.03 108.02
N PHE A 598 -46.85 -5.77 108.44
CA PHE A 598 -47.95 -6.26 107.60
C PHE A 598 -49.29 -5.83 108.19
N PHE A 599 -50.18 -5.23 107.38
CA PHE A 599 -51.54 -4.82 107.75
C PHE A 599 -51.65 -3.84 108.93
N LYS A 600 -50.62 -3.03 109.19
CA LYS A 600 -50.63 -2.08 110.31
C LYS A 600 -51.45 -0.84 109.97
N GLY A 601 -52.30 -0.39 110.91
CA GLY A 601 -53.06 0.85 110.80
C GLY A 601 -54.20 0.86 109.77
N LEU A 602 -54.53 -0.27 109.14
CA LEU A 602 -55.76 -0.41 108.34
C LEU A 602 -57.03 -0.62 109.17
N PHE A 603 -56.88 -1.04 110.44
CA PHE A 603 -57.99 -1.37 111.32
C PHE A 603 -57.74 -0.78 112.71
N GLY A 604 -58.10 0.49 112.93
CA GLY A 604 -58.07 1.09 114.26
C GLY A 604 -58.29 2.59 114.32
N GLY A 605 -59.30 3.00 115.09
CA GLY A 605 -59.49 4.36 115.61
C GLY A 605 -60.47 5.22 114.83
#